data_AF-A0A8S4NT08-F1
#
_entry.id   AF-A0A8S4NT08-F1
#
_cell.length_a   1.000
_cell.length_b   1.000
_cell.length_c   1.000
_cell.angle_alpha   90.00
_cell.angle_beta   90.00
_cell.angle_gamma   90.00
#
_symmetry.space_group_name_H-M   'P 1'
#
loop_
_entity.id
_entity.type
_entity.pdbx_description
1 polymer ?
#
loop_
_entity_poly.entity_id
_entity_poly.type
_entity_poly.pdbx_seq_one_letter_code
_entity_poly.pdbx_strand_id
1 'polypeptide(L)'
;MEPVSDTSLHETCFYGSEREIISLLDAGEDVNRYNEDGFTPLHIAVQRPDHLACSVTNLLVGRGADVNAITLGEGETCLHLLARLIETRQAADVALTLLLLKADSSLRDRKLRTAYDYAISKDKGALADIICPDVRANSRPDTADLEDMKKNASAANLGDKLTRAVITGNKEDTNAYIQSGANPDFINENGAGAIHYAVTHCPTDRIDFITILLEGGADVNLRDHEDDTALNLAIKMHKSRPMEETEAIVNKLLHLGANKAIKDIDGRDAADVAKQRKLLNILELLSPPTSPVRQESPVKTETPNPPKTPAKTKTPSPPKTPAKTKTPSPPETPVKHKTPIPPTPAPKTPVLEDTIDEIENVRPWGKDPNIRNDEGRCPIHEILEDKSFNEDKIISLLPLLIEDGADVDATVTTSGDTALHMATSRGMVNVVRKLLDLGANESIENKLVKMPYDVSIDNGFDEIAEVLKNRMVVRGKWQKATKKAKNCVIL
;
A
#
# COMPACT_ATOMS: atom_id res chain seq x y z
N MET A 1 -15.40 50.93 5.82
CA MET A 1 -15.24 49.52 6.24
C MET A 1 -15.88 48.71 5.15
N GLU A 2 -15.06 48.04 4.34
CA GLU A 2 -15.55 47.05 3.39
C GLU A 2 -15.94 45.79 4.18
N PRO A 3 -16.85 44.95 3.68
CA PRO A 3 -17.24 43.74 4.38
C PRO A 3 -16.03 42.80 4.47
N VAL A 4 -15.70 42.36 5.68
CA VAL A 4 -14.81 41.21 5.84
C VAL A 4 -15.55 40.01 5.23
N SER A 5 -15.00 39.41 4.18
CA SER A 5 -15.54 38.17 3.64
C SER A 5 -15.29 37.02 4.62
N ASP A 6 -16.16 36.01 4.62
CA ASP A 6 -15.99 34.77 5.41
C ASP A 6 -14.87 33.87 4.83
N THR A 7 -13.71 34.46 4.53
CA THR A 7 -12.56 33.80 3.91
C THR A 7 -11.63 33.28 5.00
N SER A 8 -11.56 31.96 5.14
CA SER A 8 -10.72 31.29 6.14
C SER A 8 -9.25 31.68 6.01
N LEU A 9 -8.53 31.80 7.14
CA LEU A 9 -7.08 31.94 7.16
C LEU A 9 -6.37 30.85 6.33
N HIS A 10 -6.98 29.67 6.18
CA HIS A 10 -6.47 28.59 5.33
C HIS A 10 -6.52 28.94 3.83
N GLU A 11 -7.64 29.50 3.35
CA GLU A 11 -7.82 29.86 1.94
C GLU A 11 -6.92 31.03 1.54
N THR A 12 -6.78 32.03 2.42
CA THR A 12 -5.82 33.12 2.22
C THR A 12 -4.38 32.63 2.27
N CYS A 13 -4.05 31.63 3.09
CA CYS A 13 -2.74 30.98 3.06
C CYS A 13 -2.45 30.25 1.74
N PHE A 14 -3.45 29.75 1.01
CA PHE A 14 -3.22 29.11 -0.31
C PHE A 14 -3.24 30.10 -1.50
N TYR A 15 -4.23 30.99 -1.57
CA TYR A 15 -4.46 31.88 -2.72
C TYR A 15 -4.22 33.37 -2.43
N GLY A 16 -4.33 33.78 -1.17
CA GLY A 16 -4.29 35.18 -0.76
C GLY A 16 -2.89 35.81 -0.79
N SER A 17 -2.88 37.13 -0.58
CA SER A 17 -1.72 37.99 -0.47
C SER A 17 -1.24 38.11 0.98
N GLU A 18 0.06 38.37 1.19
CA GLU A 18 0.65 38.59 2.52
C GLU A 18 -0.13 39.62 3.38
N ARG A 19 -0.66 40.68 2.76
CA ARG A 19 -1.46 41.72 3.45
C ARG A 19 -2.81 41.23 3.98
N GLU A 20 -3.43 40.28 3.28
CA GLU A 20 -4.73 39.70 3.68
C GLU A 20 -4.51 38.75 4.86
N ILE A 21 -3.46 37.93 4.79
CA ILE A 21 -3.02 37.05 5.88
C ILE A 21 -2.62 37.87 7.12
N ILE A 22 -1.87 38.97 6.96
CA ILE A 22 -1.60 39.94 8.03
C ILE A 22 -2.91 40.46 8.64
N SER A 23 -3.87 40.88 7.81
CA SER A 23 -5.13 41.46 8.30
C SER A 23 -6.02 40.47 9.08
N LEU A 24 -6.00 39.18 8.73
CA LEU A 24 -6.73 38.14 9.48
C LEU A 24 -6.03 37.80 10.81
N LEU A 25 -4.70 37.69 10.80
CA LEU A 25 -3.91 37.47 12.01
C LEU A 25 -3.96 38.70 12.96
N ASP A 26 -4.05 39.91 12.42
CA ASP A 26 -4.27 41.15 13.19
C ASP A 26 -5.72 41.26 13.72
N ALA A 27 -6.68 40.59 13.08
CA ALA A 27 -8.05 40.43 13.59
C ALA A 27 -8.17 39.39 14.71
N GLY A 28 -7.08 38.65 15.01
CA GLY A 28 -7.01 37.67 16.09
C GLY A 28 -7.38 36.24 15.70
N GLU A 29 -7.32 35.88 14.41
CA GLU A 29 -7.55 34.50 13.96
C GLU A 29 -6.39 33.57 14.37
N ASP A 30 -6.72 32.36 14.81
CA ASP A 30 -5.76 31.41 15.38
C ASP A 30 -4.88 30.75 14.31
N VAL A 31 -3.60 31.12 14.33
CA VAL A 31 -2.55 30.67 13.39
C VAL A 31 -2.26 29.16 13.42
N ASN A 32 -2.71 28.45 14.46
CA ASN A 32 -2.54 27.00 14.63
C ASN A 32 -3.85 26.21 14.51
N ARG A 33 -4.98 26.87 14.24
CA ARG A 33 -6.30 26.23 14.11
C ARG A 33 -6.32 25.20 12.99
N TYR A 34 -6.92 24.03 13.21
CA TYR A 34 -7.13 23.05 12.15
C TYR A 34 -8.35 23.36 11.26
N ASN A 35 -8.25 23.08 9.97
CA ASN A 35 -9.39 23.02 9.04
C ASN A 35 -10.13 21.67 9.12
N GLU A 36 -11.20 21.50 8.34
CA GLU A 36 -12.01 20.26 8.33
C GLU A 36 -11.22 19.02 7.87
N ASP A 37 -10.25 19.20 6.96
CA ASP A 37 -9.34 18.14 6.49
C ASP A 37 -8.21 17.80 7.49
N GLY A 38 -8.09 18.53 8.60
CA GLY A 38 -7.09 18.29 9.64
C GLY A 38 -5.69 18.86 9.38
N PHE A 39 -5.59 19.94 8.60
CA PHE A 39 -4.36 20.71 8.35
C PHE A 39 -4.42 22.07 9.08
N THR A 40 -3.26 22.65 9.41
CA THR A 40 -3.14 24.03 9.95
C THR A 40 -2.82 25.03 8.83
N PRO A 41 -2.92 26.37 9.03
CA PRO A 41 -2.60 27.36 8.00
C PRO A 41 -1.17 27.22 7.45
N LEU A 42 -0.21 26.82 8.30
CA LEU A 42 1.18 26.57 7.89
C LEU A 42 1.28 25.39 6.90
N HIS A 43 0.56 24.29 7.17
CA HIS A 43 0.50 23.15 6.25
C HIS A 43 -0.12 23.51 4.90
N ILE A 44 -1.03 24.49 4.84
CA ILE A 44 -1.61 24.99 3.59
C ILE A 44 -0.66 25.96 2.89
N ALA A 45 0.01 26.85 3.63
CA ALA A 45 0.98 27.80 3.08
C ALA A 45 2.19 27.14 2.40
N VAL A 46 2.67 26.00 2.92
CA VAL A 46 3.77 25.25 2.29
C VAL A 46 3.35 24.55 0.99
N GLN A 47 2.05 24.34 0.75
CA GLN A 47 1.50 23.72 -0.47
C GLN A 47 1.29 24.71 -1.63
N ARG A 48 1.57 26.01 -1.44
CA ARG A 48 1.44 27.02 -2.50
C ARG A 48 2.36 26.71 -3.69
N PRO A 49 1.89 26.83 -4.95
CA PRO A 49 2.72 26.66 -6.15
C PRO A 49 3.53 27.92 -6.52
N ASP A 50 3.45 29.00 -5.72
CA ASP A 50 4.06 30.30 -6.03
C ASP A 50 5.36 30.57 -5.24
N HIS A 51 6.04 31.66 -5.59
CA HIS A 51 7.26 32.11 -4.93
C HIS A 51 7.00 32.75 -3.55
N LEU A 52 5.73 32.96 -3.18
CA LEU A 52 5.34 33.57 -1.90
C LEU A 52 5.25 32.53 -0.78
N ALA A 53 5.25 31.23 -1.09
CA ALA A 53 5.29 30.13 -0.12
C ALA A 53 6.33 30.37 1.01
N CYS A 54 7.55 30.79 0.67
CA CYS A 54 8.59 31.09 1.66
C CYS A 54 8.26 32.33 2.51
N SER A 55 7.73 33.40 1.91
CA SER A 55 7.30 34.61 2.64
C SER A 55 6.15 34.32 3.61
N VAL A 56 5.12 33.60 3.15
CA VAL A 56 3.95 33.24 3.98
C VAL A 56 4.35 32.27 5.09
N THR A 57 5.26 31.32 4.83
CA THR A 57 5.83 30.45 5.86
C THR A 57 6.55 31.26 6.95
N ASN A 58 7.43 32.20 6.57
CA ASN A 58 8.09 33.10 7.53
C ASN A 58 7.10 34.00 8.29
N LEU A 59 6.06 34.50 7.63
CA LEU A 59 5.02 35.33 8.24
C LEU A 59 4.25 34.55 9.31
N LEU A 60 3.77 33.35 9.00
CA LEU A 60 2.99 32.51 9.92
C LEU A 60 3.83 32.09 11.15
N VAL A 61 5.06 31.62 10.94
CA VAL A 61 5.95 31.23 12.04
C VAL A 61 6.37 32.46 12.87
N GLY A 62 6.60 33.61 12.23
CA GLY A 62 6.81 34.90 12.90
C GLY A 62 5.59 35.41 13.69
N ARG A 63 4.40 34.83 13.47
CA ARG A 63 3.17 35.06 14.23
C ARG A 63 2.83 33.95 15.22
N GLY A 64 3.70 32.94 15.37
CA GLY A 64 3.54 31.85 16.35
C GLY A 64 2.95 30.55 15.81
N ALA A 65 2.99 30.32 14.49
CA ALA A 65 2.70 29.00 13.93
C ALA A 65 3.72 27.95 14.42
N ASP A 66 3.23 26.79 14.86
CA ASP A 66 4.09 25.65 15.20
C ASP A 66 4.61 24.98 13.92
N VAL A 67 5.92 25.09 13.72
CA VAL A 67 6.66 24.51 12.59
C VAL A 67 6.59 22.98 12.56
N ASN A 68 6.41 22.37 13.74
CA ASN A 68 6.40 20.94 13.96
C ASN A 68 4.99 20.38 14.22
N ALA A 69 3.95 21.19 13.98
CA ALA A 69 2.57 20.72 13.99
C ALA A 69 2.40 19.52 13.04
N ILE A 70 1.51 18.60 13.42
CA ILE A 70 1.16 17.41 12.64
C ILE A 70 -0.28 17.44 12.15
N THR A 71 -0.56 16.84 10.99
CA THR A 71 -1.94 16.69 10.48
C THR A 71 -2.75 15.67 11.29
N LEU A 72 -4.05 15.92 11.46
CA LEU A 72 -4.93 15.05 12.27
C LEU A 72 -5.23 13.69 11.59
N GLY A 73 -5.13 13.62 10.27
CA GLY A 73 -5.36 12.40 9.48
C GLY A 73 -4.19 11.43 9.46
N GLU A 74 -2.99 11.92 9.10
CA GLU A 74 -1.82 11.07 8.81
C GLU A 74 -0.64 11.30 9.77
N GLY A 75 -0.69 12.32 10.64
CA GLY A 75 0.42 12.68 11.51
C GLY A 75 1.59 13.35 10.77
N GLU A 76 1.37 13.82 9.55
CA GLU A 76 2.40 14.43 8.71
C GLU A 76 2.75 15.83 9.19
N THR A 77 4.03 16.19 9.23
CA THR A 77 4.47 17.59 9.40
C THR A 77 4.55 18.32 8.05
N CYS A 78 4.76 19.64 8.08
CA CYS A 78 4.98 20.43 6.86
C CYS A 78 6.10 19.86 5.94
N LEU A 79 7.19 19.31 6.50
CA LEU A 79 8.25 18.67 5.71
C LEU A 79 7.78 17.39 4.99
N HIS A 80 6.88 16.61 5.61
CA HIS A 80 6.30 15.43 4.98
C HIS A 80 5.41 15.82 3.79
N LEU A 81 4.65 16.91 3.91
CA LEU A 81 3.82 17.42 2.81
C LEU A 81 4.66 17.88 1.61
N LEU A 82 5.79 18.59 1.84
CA LEU A 82 6.72 18.93 0.77
C LEU A 82 7.23 17.67 0.04
N ALA A 83 7.69 16.69 0.81
CA ALA A 83 8.23 15.44 0.27
C ALA A 83 7.17 14.61 -0.48
N ARG A 84 5.94 14.51 0.05
CA ARG A 84 4.85 13.74 -0.57
C ARG A 84 4.22 14.44 -1.78
N LEU A 85 3.83 15.71 -1.65
CA LEU A 85 2.93 16.39 -2.61
C LEU A 85 3.65 17.25 -3.65
N ILE A 86 4.77 17.90 -3.31
CA ILE A 86 5.27 19.00 -4.14
C ILE A 86 6.40 18.55 -5.05
N GLU A 87 6.17 18.62 -6.35
CA GLU A 87 7.14 18.25 -7.41
C GLU A 87 7.91 19.47 -7.95
N THR A 88 7.56 20.68 -7.51
CA THR A 88 8.19 21.91 -7.99
C THR A 88 9.56 22.13 -7.35
N ARG A 89 10.44 22.85 -8.07
CA ARG A 89 11.75 23.26 -7.56
C ARG A 89 11.68 24.08 -6.27
N GLN A 90 10.57 24.80 -6.04
CA GLN A 90 10.36 25.62 -4.83
C GLN A 90 10.25 24.76 -3.56
N ALA A 91 9.93 23.47 -3.64
CA ALA A 91 9.90 22.58 -2.48
C ALA A 91 11.24 22.56 -1.72
N ALA A 92 12.36 22.68 -2.43
CA ALA A 92 13.70 22.79 -1.84
C ALA A 92 13.88 24.10 -1.07
N ASP A 93 13.42 25.22 -1.62
CA ASP A 93 13.53 26.55 -1.01
C ASP A 93 12.61 26.67 0.24
N VAL A 94 11.41 26.09 0.19
CA VAL A 94 10.48 26.01 1.34
C VAL A 94 11.00 25.05 2.40
N ALA A 95 11.56 23.89 2.03
CA ALA A 95 12.17 22.96 2.99
C ALA A 95 13.36 23.61 3.72
N LEU A 96 14.25 24.30 2.99
CA LEU A 96 15.35 25.05 3.58
C LEU A 96 14.84 26.16 4.51
N THR A 97 13.76 26.85 4.13
CA THR A 97 13.10 27.86 4.98
C THR A 97 12.56 27.24 6.27
N LEU A 98 11.86 26.11 6.20
CA LEU A 98 11.35 25.39 7.38
C LEU A 98 12.49 24.93 8.31
N LEU A 99 13.58 24.38 7.76
CA LEU A 99 14.75 23.94 8.53
C LEU A 99 15.46 25.13 9.22
N LEU A 100 15.59 26.27 8.53
CA LEU A 100 16.09 27.52 9.14
C LEU A 100 15.18 28.03 10.27
N LEU A 101 13.87 27.76 10.19
CA LEU A 101 12.87 28.02 11.22
C LEU A 101 12.78 26.92 12.31
N LYS A 102 13.71 25.96 12.31
CA LYS A 102 13.81 24.82 13.24
C LYS A 102 12.69 23.77 13.11
N ALA A 103 12.23 23.51 11.89
CA ALA A 103 11.52 22.26 11.59
C ALA A 103 12.39 21.05 11.93
N ASP A 104 11.81 20.03 12.57
CA ASP A 104 12.46 18.78 12.90
C ASP A 104 12.18 17.76 11.79
N SER A 105 13.23 17.38 11.04
CA SER A 105 13.15 16.38 9.98
C SER A 105 13.23 14.93 10.48
N SER A 106 13.48 14.70 11.77
CA SER A 106 13.50 13.37 12.40
C SER A 106 12.12 12.88 12.85
N LEU A 107 11.14 13.79 12.91
CA LEU A 107 9.73 13.46 13.18
C LEU A 107 9.18 12.48 12.14
N ARG A 108 8.24 11.64 12.58
CA ARG A 108 7.65 10.56 11.79
C ARG A 108 6.12 10.69 11.72
N ASP A 109 5.56 10.31 10.59
CA ASP A 109 4.12 10.19 10.39
C ASP A 109 3.54 8.94 11.09
N ARG A 110 2.22 8.73 10.98
CA ARG A 110 1.54 7.52 11.51
C ARG A 110 1.98 6.21 10.85
N LYS A 111 2.71 6.27 9.73
CA LYS A 111 3.32 5.13 9.04
C LYS A 111 4.80 4.94 9.43
N LEU A 112 5.25 5.64 10.49
CA LEU A 112 6.61 5.65 11.04
C LEU A 112 7.70 6.12 10.05
N ARG A 113 7.32 6.78 8.96
CA ARG A 113 8.21 7.34 7.94
C ARG A 113 8.55 8.78 8.26
N THR A 114 9.79 9.17 7.98
CA THR A 114 10.26 10.56 8.01
C THR A 114 10.01 11.26 6.68
N ALA A 115 10.12 12.59 6.66
CA ALA A 115 10.08 13.38 5.43
C ALA A 115 11.21 13.00 4.43
N TYR A 116 12.35 12.49 4.92
CA TYR A 116 13.43 11.97 4.08
C TYR A 116 13.00 10.69 3.34
N ASP A 117 12.31 9.76 4.00
CA ASP A 117 11.83 8.51 3.39
C ASP A 117 10.81 8.78 2.27
N TYR A 118 9.96 9.81 2.44
CA TYR A 118 9.08 10.30 1.38
C TYR A 118 9.84 10.96 0.21
N ALA A 119 10.93 11.68 0.48
CA ALA A 119 11.73 12.30 -0.57
C ALA A 119 12.48 11.25 -1.41
N ILE A 120 13.05 10.22 -0.76
CA ILE A 120 13.72 9.09 -1.43
C ILE A 120 12.71 8.24 -2.22
N SER A 121 11.57 7.86 -1.63
CA SER A 121 10.53 7.05 -2.30
C SER A 121 9.78 7.78 -3.43
N LYS A 122 10.08 9.07 -3.66
CA LYS A 122 9.60 9.88 -4.79
C LYS A 122 10.72 10.37 -5.73
N ASP A 123 11.94 9.82 -5.62
CA ASP A 123 13.14 10.20 -6.39
C ASP A 123 13.47 11.72 -6.34
N LYS A 124 13.06 12.39 -5.25
CA LYS A 124 13.29 13.82 -5.04
C LYS A 124 14.67 14.06 -4.44
N GLY A 125 15.73 13.56 -5.09
CA GLY A 125 17.11 13.55 -4.55
C GLY A 125 17.57 14.89 -3.97
N ALA A 126 17.38 16.00 -4.71
CA ALA A 126 17.76 17.33 -4.25
C ALA A 126 16.95 17.86 -3.04
N LEU A 127 15.76 17.30 -2.78
CA LEU A 127 14.97 17.56 -1.57
C LEU A 127 15.41 16.63 -0.43
N ALA A 128 15.72 15.38 -0.74
CA ALA A 128 16.27 14.41 0.22
C ALA A 128 17.63 14.88 0.77
N ASP A 129 18.50 15.45 -0.07
CA ASP A 129 19.79 16.05 0.35
C ASP A 129 19.62 17.22 1.34
N ILE A 130 18.51 17.96 1.26
CA ILE A 130 18.21 19.11 2.12
C ILE A 130 17.51 18.68 3.42
N ILE A 131 16.54 17.76 3.32
CA ILE A 131 15.77 17.23 4.46
C ILE A 131 16.57 16.18 5.26
N CYS A 132 17.64 15.63 4.67
CA CYS A 132 18.58 14.68 5.27
C CYS A 132 18.86 15.06 6.74
N PRO A 133 18.49 14.20 7.72
CA PRO A 133 18.61 14.55 9.12
C PRO A 133 20.09 14.75 9.48
N ASP A 134 20.49 16.00 9.70
CA ASP A 134 21.91 16.36 9.80
C ASP A 134 22.53 15.83 11.11
N VAL A 135 23.23 14.70 10.97
CA VAL A 135 24.01 13.97 11.99
C VAL A 135 25.05 14.87 12.68
N ARG A 136 25.28 16.10 12.22
CA ARG A 136 26.20 17.08 12.84
C ARG A 136 25.54 18.08 13.78
N ALA A 137 24.23 18.29 13.73
CA ALA A 137 23.61 19.47 14.34
C ALA A 137 23.30 19.33 15.85
N ASN A 138 22.72 18.21 16.27
CA ASN A 138 22.30 18.00 17.66
C ASN A 138 22.77 16.64 18.19
N SER A 139 23.56 16.66 19.26
CA SER A 139 23.95 15.54 20.14
C SER A 139 24.39 14.23 19.45
N ARG A 140 25.65 13.84 19.69
CA ARG A 140 26.15 12.47 19.44
C ARG A 140 25.13 11.41 19.90
N PRO A 141 24.66 10.51 19.01
CA PRO A 141 24.70 9.09 19.34
C PRO A 141 26.18 8.69 19.48
N ASP A 142 26.48 7.73 20.36
CA ASP A 142 27.84 7.17 20.41
C ASP A 142 28.15 6.40 19.13
N THR A 143 29.44 6.14 18.87
CA THR A 143 29.93 5.67 17.56
C THR A 143 29.62 4.20 17.24
N ALA A 144 28.53 3.65 17.78
CA ALA A 144 27.95 2.36 17.40
C ALA A 144 26.97 2.50 16.21
N ASP A 145 26.15 3.56 16.22
CA ASP A 145 24.98 3.71 15.34
C ASP A 145 25.30 3.72 13.83
N LEU A 146 26.53 4.03 13.42
CA LEU A 146 26.95 3.95 12.00
C LEU A 146 27.32 2.54 11.52
N GLU A 147 27.68 1.63 12.43
CA GLU A 147 27.68 0.19 12.12
C GLU A 147 26.28 -0.39 12.28
N ASP A 148 25.55 0.01 13.33
CA ASP A 148 24.22 -0.53 13.59
C ASP A 148 23.17 -0.06 12.57
N MET A 149 23.29 1.10 11.91
CA MET A 149 22.46 1.45 10.74
C MET A 149 22.72 0.55 9.53
N LYS A 150 23.98 0.17 9.28
CA LYS A 150 24.33 -0.75 8.17
C LYS A 150 23.88 -2.17 8.48
N LYS A 151 24.00 -2.61 9.74
CA LYS A 151 23.30 -3.81 10.21
C LYS A 151 21.81 -3.66 10.01
N ASN A 152 21.16 -2.57 10.42
CA ASN A 152 19.70 -2.43 10.40
C ASN A 152 19.12 -2.50 8.97
N ALA A 153 19.79 -1.92 7.97
CA ALA A 153 19.41 -2.13 6.57
C ALA A 153 19.45 -3.62 6.14
N SER A 154 20.43 -4.39 6.64
CA SER A 154 20.50 -5.84 6.44
C SER A 154 19.58 -6.63 7.38
N ALA A 155 19.25 -6.11 8.57
CA ALA A 155 18.54 -6.79 9.65
C ALA A 155 17.03 -6.54 9.61
N ALA A 156 16.56 -5.50 8.92
CA ALA A 156 15.18 -5.40 8.45
C ALA A 156 14.90 -6.50 7.41
N ASN A 157 15.81 -6.67 6.44
CA ASN A 157 15.78 -7.77 5.47
C ASN A 157 15.90 -9.15 6.16
N LEU A 158 16.72 -9.26 7.21
CA LEU A 158 16.89 -10.50 8.00
C LEU A 158 15.72 -10.77 8.97
N GLY A 159 15.08 -9.73 9.51
CA GLY A 159 13.89 -9.82 10.37
C GLY A 159 12.63 -10.17 9.57
N ASP A 160 12.52 -9.66 8.34
CA ASP A 160 11.50 -10.08 7.37
C ASP A 160 11.73 -11.54 6.91
N LYS A 161 12.99 -11.97 6.72
CA LYS A 161 13.35 -13.39 6.50
C LYS A 161 13.04 -14.28 7.70
N LEU A 162 13.36 -13.85 8.92
CA LEU A 162 13.00 -14.53 10.16
C LEU A 162 11.47 -14.68 10.26
N THR A 163 10.73 -13.61 9.98
CA THR A 163 9.27 -13.61 9.97
C THR A 163 8.72 -14.60 8.93
N ARG A 164 9.29 -14.64 7.71
CA ARG A 164 8.94 -15.67 6.72
C ARG A 164 9.27 -17.09 7.17
N ALA A 165 10.42 -17.33 7.83
CA ALA A 165 10.79 -18.66 8.34
C ALA A 165 9.83 -19.18 9.42
N VAL A 166 9.33 -18.29 10.29
CA VAL A 166 8.29 -18.60 11.28
C VAL A 166 6.94 -18.91 10.59
N ILE A 167 6.59 -18.19 9.52
CA ILE A 167 5.37 -18.43 8.74
C ILE A 167 5.45 -19.77 7.97
N THR A 168 6.59 -20.11 7.36
CA THR A 168 6.77 -21.39 6.66
C THR A 168 6.97 -22.58 7.61
N GLY A 169 7.23 -22.33 8.89
CA GLY A 169 7.44 -23.38 9.90
C GLY A 169 8.83 -24.00 9.86
N ASN A 170 9.85 -23.31 9.34
CA ASN A 170 11.22 -23.80 9.32
C ASN A 170 11.98 -23.38 10.61
N LYS A 171 12.21 -24.34 11.52
CA LYS A 171 12.90 -24.09 12.81
C LYS A 171 14.40 -23.86 12.61
N GLU A 172 15.01 -24.55 11.65
CA GLU A 172 16.41 -24.47 11.31
C GLU A 172 16.76 -23.08 10.77
N ASP A 173 15.99 -22.57 9.79
CA ASP A 173 16.14 -21.21 9.26
C ASP A 173 15.90 -20.16 10.35
N THR A 174 14.87 -20.34 11.19
CA THR A 174 14.55 -19.41 12.29
C THR A 174 15.72 -19.28 13.26
N ASN A 175 16.31 -20.40 13.69
CA ASN A 175 17.51 -20.41 14.53
C ASN A 175 18.73 -19.80 13.80
N ALA A 176 18.92 -20.12 12.52
CA ALA A 176 20.03 -19.58 11.73
C ALA A 176 19.94 -18.05 11.57
N TYR A 177 18.74 -17.49 11.38
CA TYR A 177 18.54 -16.04 11.30
C TYR A 177 18.75 -15.33 12.64
N ILE A 178 18.25 -15.89 13.75
CA ILE A 178 18.53 -15.38 15.10
C ILE A 178 20.05 -15.38 15.39
N GLN A 179 20.74 -16.50 15.12
CA GLN A 179 22.20 -16.60 15.26
C GLN A 179 22.97 -15.66 14.31
N SER A 180 22.38 -15.30 13.17
CA SER A 180 22.92 -14.31 12.24
C SER A 180 22.64 -12.85 12.63
N GLY A 181 22.00 -12.61 13.78
CA GLY A 181 21.70 -11.27 14.29
C GLY A 181 20.43 -10.64 13.71
N ALA A 182 19.44 -11.44 13.30
CA ALA A 182 18.11 -10.92 12.99
C ALA A 182 17.48 -10.30 14.23
N ASN A 183 16.87 -9.11 14.08
CA ASN A 183 16.05 -8.53 15.14
C ASN A 183 14.73 -9.32 15.24
N PRO A 184 14.44 -10.02 16.36
CA PRO A 184 13.19 -10.78 16.49
C PRO A 184 11.97 -9.87 16.70
N ASP A 185 12.18 -8.64 17.15
CA ASP A 185 11.16 -7.60 17.33
C ASP A 185 10.94 -6.76 16.07
N PHE A 186 11.51 -7.16 14.93
CA PHE A 186 11.25 -6.52 13.66
C PHE A 186 9.77 -6.65 13.26
N ILE A 187 9.10 -5.50 13.13
CA ILE A 187 7.71 -5.39 12.66
C ILE A 187 7.73 -5.21 11.13
N ASN A 188 7.02 -6.08 10.40
CA ASN A 188 6.99 -6.05 8.94
C ASN A 188 5.95 -5.05 8.37
N GLU A 189 5.82 -4.98 7.04
CA GLU A 189 4.88 -4.08 6.33
C GLU A 189 3.40 -4.31 6.69
N ASN A 190 3.04 -5.50 7.18
CA ASN A 190 1.68 -5.80 7.69
C ASN A 190 1.51 -5.35 9.14
N GLY A 191 2.46 -4.58 9.70
CA GLY A 191 2.42 -4.07 11.06
C GLY A 191 2.50 -5.15 12.13
N ALA A 192 3.12 -6.31 11.86
CA ALA A 192 3.26 -7.40 12.85
C ALA A 192 4.70 -7.95 12.90
N GLY A 193 5.19 -8.22 14.11
CA GLY A 193 6.49 -8.87 14.35
C GLY A 193 6.43 -10.40 14.43
N ALA A 194 7.57 -11.08 14.31
CA ALA A 194 7.66 -12.54 14.18
C ALA A 194 6.90 -13.34 15.26
N ILE A 195 6.87 -12.87 16.51
CA ILE A 195 6.15 -13.51 17.63
C ILE A 195 4.63 -13.57 17.42
N HIS A 196 4.05 -12.60 16.71
CA HIS A 196 2.62 -12.59 16.35
C HIS A 196 2.33 -13.71 15.33
N TYR A 197 3.17 -13.84 14.31
CA TYR A 197 3.06 -14.90 13.30
C TYR A 197 3.24 -16.31 13.87
N ALA A 198 4.08 -16.48 14.90
CA ALA A 198 4.22 -17.74 15.63
C ALA A 198 2.89 -18.18 16.30
N VAL A 199 2.08 -17.21 16.75
CA VAL A 199 0.77 -17.46 17.39
C VAL A 199 -0.35 -17.65 16.37
N THR A 200 -0.32 -16.97 15.22
CA THR A 200 -1.45 -16.89 14.27
C THR A 200 -1.30 -17.74 13.00
N HIS A 201 -0.14 -17.74 12.37
CA HIS A 201 0.05 -18.25 11.00
C HIS A 201 0.96 -19.48 10.92
N CYS A 202 1.84 -19.69 11.91
CA CYS A 202 2.73 -20.86 11.94
C CYS A 202 1.92 -22.18 11.90
N PRO A 203 2.26 -23.15 11.03
CA PRO A 203 1.43 -24.35 10.80
C PRO A 203 1.54 -25.41 11.91
N THR A 204 2.73 -25.57 12.51
CA THR A 204 3.07 -26.62 13.49
C THR A 204 3.98 -26.09 14.58
N ASP A 205 3.95 -26.71 15.76
CA ASP A 205 4.91 -26.49 16.87
C ASP A 205 5.05 -25.02 17.34
N ARG A 206 3.93 -24.30 17.40
CA ARG A 206 3.84 -22.88 17.77
C ARG A 206 4.57 -22.54 19.08
N ILE A 207 4.51 -23.45 20.06
CA ILE A 207 5.18 -23.31 21.37
C ILE A 207 6.70 -23.30 21.23
N ASP A 208 7.26 -24.06 20.28
CA ASP A 208 8.70 -24.10 20.03
C ASP A 208 9.14 -22.80 19.35
N PHE A 209 8.40 -22.29 18.37
CA PHE A 209 8.70 -21.00 17.74
C PHE A 209 8.62 -19.83 18.72
N ILE A 210 7.60 -19.80 19.58
CA ILE A 210 7.50 -18.82 20.67
C ILE A 210 8.71 -18.95 21.62
N THR A 211 9.15 -20.17 21.93
CA THR A 211 10.34 -20.40 22.79
C THR A 211 11.62 -19.92 22.11
N ILE A 212 11.86 -20.30 20.85
CA ILE A 212 13.04 -19.93 20.06
C ILE A 212 13.16 -18.42 19.89
N LEU A 213 12.05 -17.72 19.62
CA LEU A 213 12.05 -16.25 19.50
C LEU A 213 12.36 -15.57 20.84
N LEU A 214 11.78 -16.04 21.95
CA LEU A 214 11.99 -15.46 23.28
C LEU A 214 13.38 -15.79 23.86
N GLU A 215 13.92 -16.98 23.59
CA GLU A 215 15.32 -17.33 23.87
C GLU A 215 16.29 -16.55 22.97
N GLY A 216 15.86 -16.20 21.75
CA GLY A 216 16.52 -15.25 20.85
C GLY A 216 16.40 -13.77 21.26
N GLY A 217 15.69 -13.46 22.35
CA GLY A 217 15.61 -12.11 22.92
C GLY A 217 14.42 -11.25 22.47
N ALA A 218 13.37 -11.83 21.88
CA ALA A 218 12.14 -11.10 21.54
C ALA A 218 11.42 -10.55 22.78
N ASP A 219 10.71 -9.43 22.64
CA ASP A 219 9.76 -8.97 23.64
C ASP A 219 8.44 -9.76 23.55
N VAL A 220 8.13 -10.48 24.63
CA VAL A 220 6.84 -11.17 24.81
C VAL A 220 5.63 -10.21 24.82
N ASN A 221 5.90 -8.91 25.02
CA ASN A 221 4.93 -7.81 25.06
C ASN A 221 4.94 -6.92 23.81
N LEU A 222 5.68 -7.30 22.76
CA LEU A 222 5.66 -6.60 21.48
C LEU A 222 4.22 -6.42 21.00
N ARG A 223 3.94 -5.26 20.41
CA ARG A 223 2.60 -4.87 19.93
C ARG A 223 2.59 -4.78 18.41
N ASP A 224 1.54 -5.27 17.79
CA ASP A 224 1.25 -5.07 16.37
C ASP A 224 0.46 -3.76 16.12
N HIS A 225 0.08 -3.53 14.86
CA HIS A 225 -0.66 -2.33 14.45
C HIS A 225 -2.14 -2.29 14.90
N GLU A 226 -2.72 -3.39 15.41
CA GLU A 226 -3.98 -3.38 16.17
C GLU A 226 -3.73 -3.11 17.68
N ASP A 227 -2.50 -2.68 18.02
CA ASP A 227 -1.99 -2.46 19.37
C ASP A 227 -1.98 -3.74 20.23
N ASP A 228 -2.06 -4.90 19.56
CA ASP A 228 -2.30 -6.22 20.13
C ASP A 228 -0.98 -6.94 20.45
N THR A 229 -0.97 -7.71 21.53
CA THR A 229 0.18 -8.57 21.90
C THR A 229 -0.02 -10.00 21.42
N ALA A 230 1.09 -10.78 21.38
CA ALA A 230 1.04 -12.23 21.20
C ALA A 230 0.04 -12.93 22.15
N LEU A 231 -0.12 -12.44 23.38
CA LEU A 231 -1.11 -12.93 24.36
C LEU A 231 -2.55 -12.61 23.93
N ASN A 232 -2.83 -11.38 23.48
CA ASN A 232 -4.16 -11.00 23.01
C ASN A 232 -4.54 -11.78 21.75
N LEU A 233 -3.64 -11.88 20.76
CA LEU A 233 -3.85 -12.67 19.54
C LEU A 233 -4.15 -14.13 19.87
N ALA A 234 -3.45 -14.72 20.84
CA ALA A 234 -3.70 -16.10 21.27
C ALA A 234 -5.14 -16.32 21.76
N ILE A 235 -5.71 -15.33 22.46
CA ILE A 235 -7.10 -15.37 22.94
C ILE A 235 -8.07 -15.02 21.80
N LYS A 236 -7.70 -14.07 20.92
CA LYS A 236 -8.52 -13.69 19.76
C LYS A 236 -8.73 -14.85 18.79
N MET A 237 -7.73 -15.72 18.63
CA MET A 237 -7.66 -16.78 17.60
C MET A 237 -8.19 -18.17 17.99
N HIS A 238 -8.74 -18.35 19.20
CA HIS A 238 -9.19 -19.67 19.69
C HIS A 238 -10.19 -20.42 18.77
N LYS A 239 -10.90 -19.72 17.85
CA LYS A 239 -11.85 -20.36 16.92
C LYS A 239 -11.17 -21.20 15.83
N SER A 240 -9.89 -20.94 15.56
CA SER A 240 -9.12 -21.57 14.49
C SER A 240 -8.36 -22.81 14.93
N ARG A 241 -8.43 -23.19 16.21
CA ARG A 241 -7.56 -24.20 16.83
C ARG A 241 -8.20 -24.87 18.07
N PRO A 242 -7.66 -25.97 18.61
CA PRO A 242 -8.14 -26.57 19.84
C PRO A 242 -8.05 -25.65 21.07
N MET A 243 -8.93 -25.87 22.04
CA MET A 243 -8.91 -25.15 23.32
C MET A 243 -7.63 -25.47 24.11
N GLU A 244 -7.26 -26.76 24.17
CA GLU A 244 -6.06 -27.27 24.85
C GLU A 244 -4.77 -26.61 24.33
N GLU A 245 -4.64 -26.44 23.00
CA GLU A 245 -3.50 -25.74 22.39
C GLU A 245 -3.50 -24.25 22.74
N THR A 246 -4.69 -23.62 22.76
CA THR A 246 -4.84 -22.22 23.16
C THR A 246 -4.43 -22.00 24.61
N GLU A 247 -4.84 -22.90 25.52
CA GLU A 247 -4.46 -22.87 26.93
C GLU A 247 -2.95 -23.13 27.12
N ALA A 248 -2.35 -24.03 26.35
CA ALA A 248 -0.91 -24.28 26.39
C ALA A 248 -0.09 -23.06 25.92
N ILE A 249 -0.50 -22.41 24.82
CA ILE A 249 0.15 -21.18 24.32
C ILE A 249 0.00 -20.03 25.33
N VAL A 250 -1.20 -19.82 25.88
CA VAL A 250 -1.44 -18.77 26.89
C VAL A 250 -0.61 -19.02 28.16
N ASN A 251 -0.57 -20.25 28.67
CA ASN A 251 0.27 -20.60 29.82
C ASN A 251 1.76 -20.36 29.56
N LYS A 252 2.26 -20.74 28.38
CA LYS A 252 3.66 -20.52 28.00
C LYS A 252 4.02 -19.04 27.92
N LEU A 253 3.16 -18.21 27.30
CA LEU A 253 3.35 -16.76 27.23
C LEU A 253 3.32 -16.10 28.61
N LEU A 254 2.35 -16.47 29.47
CA LEU A 254 2.26 -15.96 30.84
C LEU A 254 3.48 -16.37 31.69
N HIS A 255 3.97 -17.60 31.54
CA HIS A 255 5.17 -18.08 32.24
C HIS A 255 6.45 -17.37 31.77
N LEU A 256 6.50 -16.92 30.51
CA LEU A 256 7.59 -16.13 29.92
C LEU A 256 7.39 -14.61 30.08
N GLY A 257 6.45 -14.17 30.91
CA GLY A 257 6.33 -12.77 31.34
C GLY A 257 5.33 -11.91 30.58
N ALA A 258 4.42 -12.48 29.78
CA ALA A 258 3.40 -11.72 29.05
C ALA A 258 2.49 -10.89 29.98
N ASN A 259 2.46 -9.59 29.77
CA ASN A 259 1.71 -8.65 30.59
C ASN A 259 0.22 -8.59 30.19
N LYS A 260 -0.60 -9.35 30.91
CA LYS A 260 -2.06 -9.41 30.76
C LYS A 260 -2.82 -8.08 30.92
N ALA A 261 -2.17 -7.00 31.36
CA ALA A 261 -2.77 -5.67 31.51
C ALA A 261 -2.54 -4.73 30.31
N ILE A 262 -1.77 -5.16 29.29
CA ILE A 262 -1.64 -4.41 28.03
C ILE A 262 -2.99 -4.42 27.31
N LYS A 263 -3.36 -3.26 26.77
CA LYS A 263 -4.64 -3.04 26.07
C LYS A 263 -4.44 -3.06 24.56
N ASP A 264 -5.43 -3.56 23.84
CA ASP A 264 -5.51 -3.43 22.38
C ASP A 264 -6.05 -2.05 21.95
N ILE A 265 -6.14 -1.79 20.64
CA ILE A 265 -6.68 -0.52 20.08
C ILE A 265 -8.12 -0.21 20.52
N ASP A 266 -8.92 -1.24 20.84
CA ASP A 266 -10.28 -1.12 21.41
C ASP A 266 -10.26 -0.85 22.93
N GLY A 267 -9.07 -0.72 23.53
CA GLY A 267 -8.86 -0.45 24.95
C GLY A 267 -9.09 -1.65 25.88
N ARG A 268 -9.17 -2.88 25.36
CA ARG A 268 -9.46 -4.11 26.12
C ARG A 268 -8.18 -4.78 26.59
N ASP A 269 -8.16 -5.26 27.83
CA ASP A 269 -7.09 -6.15 28.31
C ASP A 269 -7.33 -7.62 27.92
N ALA A 270 -6.34 -8.48 28.15
CA ALA A 270 -6.40 -9.90 27.81
C ALA A 270 -7.61 -10.63 28.46
N ALA A 271 -8.02 -10.20 29.67
CA ALA A 271 -9.17 -10.77 30.35
C ALA A 271 -10.50 -10.22 29.79
N ASP A 272 -10.58 -8.98 29.33
CA ASP A 272 -11.74 -8.45 28.62
C ASP A 272 -11.95 -9.14 27.26
N VAL A 273 -10.87 -9.41 26.52
CA VAL A 273 -10.93 -10.20 25.27
C VAL A 273 -11.44 -11.63 25.54
N ALA A 274 -10.99 -12.26 26.63
CA ALA A 274 -11.46 -13.59 27.04
C ALA A 274 -12.92 -13.59 27.54
N LYS A 275 -13.36 -12.55 28.27
CA LYS A 275 -14.78 -12.33 28.67
C LYS A 275 -15.67 -12.22 27.43
N GLN A 276 -15.29 -11.38 26.47
CA GLN A 276 -16.05 -11.14 25.23
C GLN A 276 -16.28 -12.45 24.44
N ARG A 277 -15.25 -13.32 24.39
CA ARG A 277 -15.31 -14.64 23.73
C ARG A 277 -15.86 -15.77 24.60
N LYS A 278 -16.19 -15.51 25.87
CA LYS A 278 -16.73 -16.47 26.87
C LYS A 278 -15.79 -17.64 27.21
N LEU A 279 -14.48 -17.39 27.21
CA LEU A 279 -13.44 -18.40 27.40
C LEU A 279 -13.12 -18.58 28.89
N LEU A 280 -13.99 -19.30 29.61
CA LEU A 280 -13.93 -19.46 31.07
C LEU A 280 -12.58 -19.99 31.58
N ASN A 281 -12.05 -21.06 30.96
CA ASN A 281 -10.77 -21.66 31.33
C ASN A 281 -9.62 -20.63 31.23
N ILE A 282 -9.61 -19.82 30.17
CA ILE A 282 -8.59 -18.79 29.95
C ILE A 282 -8.73 -17.64 30.98
N LEU A 283 -9.95 -17.32 31.40
CA LEU A 283 -10.18 -16.36 32.49
C LEU A 283 -9.67 -16.87 33.84
N GLU A 284 -9.74 -18.18 34.10
CA GLU A 284 -9.15 -18.81 35.28
C GLU A 284 -7.62 -18.68 35.24
N LEU A 285 -6.98 -18.98 34.11
CA LEU A 285 -5.52 -18.83 33.91
C LEU A 285 -5.04 -17.36 33.99
N LEU A 286 -5.87 -16.40 33.56
CA LEU A 286 -5.57 -14.96 33.67
C LEU A 286 -5.85 -14.39 35.07
N SER A 287 -6.62 -15.08 35.90
CA SER A 287 -6.86 -14.68 37.30
C SER A 287 -5.61 -14.88 38.17
N PRO A 288 -5.45 -14.18 39.30
CA PRO A 288 -4.41 -14.53 40.27
C PRO A 288 -4.74 -15.88 40.93
N PRO A 289 -3.73 -16.73 41.26
CA PRO A 289 -3.96 -18.06 41.82
C PRO A 289 -4.68 -17.97 43.18
N THR A 290 -5.97 -18.34 43.21
CA THR A 290 -6.84 -18.16 44.37
C THR A 290 -6.86 -19.39 45.29
N SER A 291 -5.84 -19.51 46.14
CA SER A 291 -5.96 -20.18 47.45
C SER A 291 -4.75 -19.88 48.35
N PRO A 292 -5.00 -19.53 49.62
CA PRO A 292 -4.69 -20.53 50.65
C PRO A 292 -5.87 -20.86 51.60
N VAL A 293 -5.93 -22.15 51.93
CA VAL A 293 -6.46 -22.82 53.14
C VAL A 293 -7.37 -22.03 54.11
N ARG A 294 -8.59 -22.58 54.29
CA ARG A 294 -9.51 -22.50 55.47
C ARG A 294 -9.07 -21.66 56.69
N GLN A 295 -9.98 -20.81 57.16
CA GLN A 295 -10.61 -20.97 58.50
C GLN A 295 -12.12 -20.68 58.41
N GLU A 296 -12.86 -20.86 59.52
CA GLU A 296 -14.31 -21.12 59.52
C GLU A 296 -15.18 -19.86 59.78
N SER A 297 -16.43 -19.91 59.33
CA SER A 297 -17.49 -18.91 59.60
C SER A 297 -17.94 -18.98 61.08
N PRO A 298 -18.69 -17.99 61.66
CA PRO A 298 -20.13 -17.85 61.31
C PRO A 298 -20.81 -16.46 61.51
N VAL A 299 -22.13 -16.47 61.22
CA VAL A 299 -23.23 -15.56 61.65
C VAL A 299 -23.70 -14.48 60.65
N LYS A 300 -25.03 -14.29 60.64
CA LYS A 300 -25.88 -13.61 59.65
C LYS A 300 -26.42 -12.28 60.19
N THR A 301 -26.87 -11.41 59.27
CA THR A 301 -28.22 -10.76 59.26
C THR A 301 -28.45 -10.27 57.81
N GLU A 302 -29.31 -10.90 57.01
CA GLU A 302 -30.77 -10.67 56.87
C GLU A 302 -31.15 -9.47 55.98
N THR A 303 -32.14 -9.69 55.09
CA THR A 303 -32.62 -8.75 54.06
C THR A 303 -33.98 -8.15 54.46
N PRO A 304 -34.47 -7.09 53.78
CA PRO A 304 -35.51 -7.36 52.77
C PRO A 304 -35.57 -6.39 51.56
N ASN A 305 -36.35 -6.82 50.55
CA ASN A 305 -36.73 -6.12 49.31
C ASN A 305 -38.10 -6.74 48.87
N PRO A 306 -38.91 -6.20 47.93
CA PRO A 306 -39.27 -4.83 47.51
C PRO A 306 -40.78 -4.56 47.81
N PRO A 307 -41.56 -3.71 47.08
CA PRO A 307 -42.36 -4.24 45.94
C PRO A 307 -42.88 -3.29 44.80
N LYS A 308 -42.86 -3.79 43.55
CA LYS A 308 -43.97 -3.87 42.52
C LYS A 308 -44.66 -2.63 41.88
N THR A 309 -44.41 -2.44 40.57
CA THR A 309 -45.34 -2.55 39.37
C THR A 309 -46.84 -2.19 39.47
N PRO A 310 -47.50 -1.52 38.47
CA PRO A 310 -47.81 -2.09 37.12
C PRO A 310 -47.72 -1.09 35.93
N ALA A 311 -47.73 -1.39 34.61
CA ALA A 311 -47.98 -2.56 33.72
C ALA A 311 -49.30 -2.54 32.90
N LYS A 312 -49.19 -2.57 31.54
CA LYS A 312 -50.13 -2.94 30.43
C LYS A 312 -49.92 -2.04 29.19
N THR A 313 -50.14 -2.35 27.89
CA THR A 313 -50.01 -3.53 26.98
C THR A 313 -51.02 -3.38 25.82
N LYS A 314 -50.60 -3.40 24.54
CA LYS A 314 -51.13 -4.26 23.42
C LYS A 314 -50.85 -3.76 21.99
N THR A 315 -50.62 -4.74 21.11
CA THR A 315 -50.63 -4.79 19.62
C THR A 315 -52.09 -4.93 19.09
N PRO A 316 -52.44 -4.91 17.76
CA PRO A 316 -51.69 -5.46 16.60
C PRO A 316 -51.86 -4.82 15.18
N SER A 317 -51.21 -5.45 14.20
CA SER A 317 -51.33 -5.33 12.71
C SER A 317 -52.51 -6.21 12.16
N PRO A 318 -52.69 -6.55 10.84
CA PRO A 318 -51.95 -6.20 9.61
C PRO A 318 -52.83 -5.68 8.40
N PRO A 319 -52.95 -6.30 7.18
CA PRO A 319 -52.40 -5.70 5.94
C PRO A 319 -53.38 -5.62 4.73
N LYS A 320 -52.90 -5.14 3.55
CA LYS A 320 -53.33 -5.62 2.19
C LYS A 320 -52.49 -5.09 1.00
N THR A 321 -52.44 -5.91 -0.06
CA THR A 321 -52.05 -5.63 -1.48
C THR A 321 -53.25 -6.09 -2.37
N PRO A 322 -53.22 -6.30 -3.73
CA PRO A 322 -52.18 -6.13 -4.78
C PRO A 322 -52.70 -5.52 -6.13
N ALA A 323 -51.95 -5.72 -7.24
CA ALA A 323 -52.37 -5.70 -8.67
C ALA A 323 -52.67 -4.31 -9.33
N LYS A 324 -52.60 -4.04 -10.66
CA LYS A 324 -52.17 -4.67 -11.96
C LYS A 324 -52.25 -3.54 -13.08
N THR A 325 -51.84 -3.58 -14.36
CA THR A 325 -51.25 -4.56 -15.34
C THR A 325 -50.64 -3.85 -16.59
N LYS A 326 -49.69 -4.53 -17.28
CA LYS A 326 -49.45 -4.60 -18.77
C LYS A 326 -48.72 -3.51 -19.59
N THR A 327 -48.04 -4.03 -20.62
CA THR A 327 -47.25 -3.51 -21.79
C THR A 327 -48.16 -3.21 -23.01
N PRO A 328 -47.71 -2.78 -24.25
CA PRO A 328 -46.36 -2.83 -24.87
C PRO A 328 -45.91 -1.64 -25.82
N SER A 329 -44.72 -1.80 -26.45
CA SER A 329 -44.11 -1.04 -27.59
C SER A 329 -44.58 -1.56 -28.98
N PRO A 330 -43.99 -1.26 -30.19
CA PRO A 330 -42.83 -0.43 -30.65
C PRO A 330 -43.29 0.60 -31.75
N PRO A 331 -42.64 0.98 -32.90
CA PRO A 331 -41.27 0.83 -33.47
C PRO A 331 -40.65 2.10 -34.19
N GLU A 332 -39.55 1.89 -34.95
CA GLU A 332 -39.04 2.58 -36.20
C GLU A 332 -38.81 4.13 -36.25
N THR A 333 -37.57 4.69 -36.35
CA THR A 333 -36.48 4.69 -37.40
C THR A 333 -36.59 5.83 -38.46
N PRO A 334 -35.57 6.12 -39.32
CA PRO A 334 -34.17 6.50 -39.02
C PRO A 334 -33.67 7.76 -39.81
N VAL A 335 -32.47 8.28 -39.48
CA VAL A 335 -31.73 9.25 -40.34
C VAL A 335 -30.26 8.83 -40.50
N LYS A 336 -29.68 9.05 -41.70
CA LYS A 336 -28.33 8.63 -42.12
C LYS A 336 -27.36 9.83 -42.13
N HIS A 337 -26.04 9.61 -42.01
CA HIS A 337 -25.06 10.40 -42.80
C HIS A 337 -23.69 9.71 -43.04
N LYS A 338 -23.47 9.37 -44.32
CA LYS A 338 -22.23 9.22 -45.11
C LYS A 338 -20.86 8.93 -44.44
N THR A 339 -20.24 7.83 -44.86
CA THR A 339 -18.78 7.60 -44.88
C THR A 339 -18.11 8.11 -46.18
N PRO A 340 -16.78 8.30 -46.20
CA PRO A 340 -15.94 8.32 -47.40
C PRO A 340 -15.48 6.92 -47.86
N ILE A 341 -14.70 6.85 -48.95
CA ILE A 341 -14.38 5.63 -49.72
C ILE A 341 -12.87 5.27 -49.57
N PRO A 342 -12.49 3.97 -49.49
CA PRO A 342 -11.09 3.54 -49.41
C PRO A 342 -10.38 3.44 -50.78
N PRO A 343 -9.03 3.49 -50.83
CA PRO A 343 -8.25 3.19 -52.03
C PRO A 343 -8.21 1.68 -52.36
N THR A 344 -8.01 1.34 -53.63
CA THR A 344 -8.05 -0.03 -54.18
C THR A 344 -6.74 -0.83 -54.06
N PRO A 345 -6.81 -2.18 -54.07
CA PRO A 345 -5.64 -3.06 -53.85
C PRO A 345 -4.80 -3.34 -55.12
N ALA A 346 -3.60 -3.87 -54.89
CA ALA A 346 -2.66 -4.40 -55.89
C ALA A 346 -2.36 -5.90 -55.59
N PRO A 347 -1.71 -6.66 -56.49
CA PRO A 347 -2.19 -8.00 -56.83
C PRO A 347 -1.76 -9.15 -55.91
N LYS A 348 -2.62 -10.18 -55.82
CA LYS A 348 -2.33 -11.47 -55.18
C LYS A 348 -1.24 -12.24 -55.95
N THR A 349 -0.27 -12.80 -55.23
CA THR A 349 0.49 -13.98 -55.67
C THR A 349 -0.31 -15.26 -55.38
N PRO A 350 -0.27 -16.29 -56.26
CA PRO A 350 -1.02 -17.52 -56.04
C PRO A 350 -0.32 -18.41 -55.00
N VAL A 351 -1.01 -18.71 -53.90
CA VAL A 351 -0.62 -19.74 -52.93
C VAL A 351 -1.81 -20.67 -52.76
N LEU A 352 -1.63 -21.89 -53.29
CA LEU A 352 -2.41 -23.12 -53.12
C LEU A 352 -3.70 -22.99 -52.27
N GLU A 353 -4.87 -23.01 -52.91
CA GLU A 353 -6.19 -23.05 -52.26
C GLU A 353 -6.26 -24.07 -51.11
N ASP A 354 -5.67 -25.27 -51.30
CA ASP A 354 -5.64 -26.38 -50.33
C ASP A 354 -4.95 -26.05 -48.98
N THR A 355 -4.23 -24.92 -48.88
CA THR A 355 -3.56 -24.48 -47.63
C THR A 355 -4.38 -23.49 -46.80
N ILE A 356 -5.48 -22.96 -47.35
CA ILE A 356 -6.23 -21.86 -46.72
C ILE A 356 -7.15 -22.37 -45.60
N ASP A 357 -7.78 -23.53 -45.79
CA ASP A 357 -8.72 -24.11 -44.81
C ASP A 357 -8.06 -24.51 -43.49
N GLU A 358 -6.80 -24.97 -43.50
CA GLU A 358 -6.03 -25.21 -42.28
C GLU A 358 -5.68 -23.89 -41.56
N ILE A 359 -5.46 -22.80 -42.30
CA ILE A 359 -5.07 -21.50 -41.75
C ILE A 359 -6.29 -20.69 -41.24
N GLU A 360 -7.48 -20.82 -41.83
CA GLU A 360 -8.69 -20.20 -41.27
C GLU A 360 -9.10 -20.85 -39.94
N ASN A 361 -8.95 -22.17 -39.79
CA ASN A 361 -9.19 -22.88 -38.52
C ASN A 361 -8.18 -22.50 -37.40
N VAL A 362 -7.08 -21.82 -37.75
CA VAL A 362 -6.04 -21.36 -36.81
C VAL A 362 -6.29 -19.95 -36.27
N ARG A 363 -7.37 -19.27 -36.69
CA ARG A 363 -7.73 -17.89 -36.29
C ARG A 363 -8.96 -17.82 -35.37
N PRO A 364 -8.86 -18.20 -34.07
CA PRO A 364 -9.98 -18.14 -33.12
C PRO A 364 -10.52 -16.71 -32.87
N TRP A 365 -9.83 -15.66 -33.33
CA TRP A 365 -10.23 -14.26 -33.21
C TRP A 365 -11.21 -13.75 -34.28
N GLY A 366 -11.47 -14.52 -35.34
CA GLY A 366 -12.36 -14.09 -36.41
C GLY A 366 -11.80 -12.94 -37.26
N LYS A 367 -12.65 -11.97 -37.64
CA LYS A 367 -12.35 -10.98 -38.70
C LYS A 367 -11.77 -9.64 -38.23
N ASP A 368 -11.59 -9.43 -36.92
CA ASP A 368 -10.98 -8.22 -36.37
C ASP A 368 -9.93 -8.61 -35.33
N PRO A 369 -8.63 -8.45 -35.62
CA PRO A 369 -7.55 -8.84 -34.71
C PRO A 369 -7.44 -7.93 -33.47
N ASN A 370 -8.22 -6.83 -33.41
CA ASN A 370 -8.26 -5.88 -32.31
C ASN A 370 -9.61 -5.88 -31.56
N ILE A 371 -10.50 -6.84 -31.84
CA ILE A 371 -11.77 -7.00 -31.12
C ILE A 371 -11.52 -7.16 -29.61
N ARG A 372 -12.28 -6.45 -28.78
CA ARG A 372 -12.12 -6.48 -27.31
C ARG A 372 -13.23 -7.28 -26.64
N ASN A 373 -12.86 -8.19 -25.74
CA ASN A 373 -13.79 -8.87 -24.85
C ASN A 373 -14.28 -7.94 -23.71
N ASP A 374 -15.13 -8.44 -22.80
CA ASP A 374 -15.70 -7.65 -21.69
C ASP A 374 -14.66 -7.12 -20.68
N GLU A 375 -13.48 -7.76 -20.59
CA GLU A 375 -12.34 -7.30 -19.80
C GLU A 375 -11.46 -6.29 -20.57
N GLY A 376 -11.80 -6.05 -21.84
CA GLY A 376 -11.06 -5.20 -22.77
C GLY A 376 -9.83 -5.85 -23.37
N ARG A 377 -9.69 -7.18 -23.32
CA ARG A 377 -8.57 -7.92 -23.90
C ARG A 377 -8.76 -8.10 -25.41
N CYS A 378 -7.73 -7.77 -26.19
CA CYS A 378 -7.63 -8.10 -27.61
C CYS A 378 -7.09 -9.53 -27.81
N PRO A 379 -7.28 -10.18 -28.99
CA PRO A 379 -6.74 -11.50 -29.34
C PRO A 379 -5.28 -11.78 -28.91
N ILE A 380 -4.39 -10.79 -29.05
CA ILE A 380 -2.97 -10.90 -28.64
C ILE A 380 -2.78 -11.13 -27.13
N HIS A 381 -3.75 -10.73 -26.30
CA HIS A 381 -3.79 -10.99 -24.87
C HIS A 381 -4.47 -12.33 -24.55
N GLU A 382 -5.51 -12.69 -25.31
CA GLU A 382 -6.26 -13.93 -25.12
C GLU A 382 -5.38 -15.16 -25.33
N ILE A 383 -4.52 -15.16 -26.37
CA ILE A 383 -3.54 -16.24 -26.61
C ILE A 383 -2.45 -16.34 -25.53
N LEU A 384 -2.24 -15.29 -24.74
CA LEU A 384 -1.34 -15.31 -23.57
C LEU A 384 -2.08 -15.72 -22.30
N GLU A 385 -3.41 -15.55 -22.25
CA GLU A 385 -4.22 -15.87 -21.08
C GLU A 385 -4.63 -17.34 -21.04
N ASP A 386 -5.12 -17.87 -22.16
CA ASP A 386 -5.67 -19.22 -22.24
C ASP A 386 -4.58 -20.31 -22.14
N LYS A 387 -4.76 -21.16 -21.13
CA LYS A 387 -3.91 -22.30 -20.80
C LYS A 387 -3.94 -23.43 -21.85
N SER A 388 -4.80 -23.32 -22.88
CA SER A 388 -4.79 -24.25 -24.03
C SER A 388 -3.65 -24.00 -25.03
N PHE A 389 -2.98 -22.84 -24.95
CA PHE A 389 -1.83 -22.50 -25.81
C PHE A 389 -0.50 -22.72 -25.06
N ASN A 390 0.43 -23.45 -25.67
CA ASN A 390 1.83 -23.55 -25.25
C ASN A 390 2.69 -22.44 -25.89
N GLU A 391 3.89 -22.19 -25.34
CA GLU A 391 4.78 -21.14 -25.85
C GLU A 391 5.04 -21.26 -27.36
N ASP A 392 5.28 -22.46 -27.88
CA ASP A 392 5.56 -22.67 -29.31
C ASP A 392 4.42 -22.21 -30.23
N LYS A 393 3.17 -22.47 -29.80
CA LYS A 393 1.96 -22.06 -30.53
C LYS A 393 1.71 -20.55 -30.38
N ILE A 394 2.06 -19.95 -29.25
CA ILE A 394 2.01 -18.49 -29.06
C ILE A 394 3.05 -17.80 -29.98
N ILE A 395 4.27 -18.35 -30.04
CA ILE A 395 5.37 -17.84 -30.87
C ILE A 395 5.06 -17.93 -32.38
N SER A 396 4.28 -18.93 -32.83
CA SER A 396 3.84 -19.06 -34.21
C SER A 396 2.59 -18.25 -34.56
N LEU A 397 1.67 -18.03 -33.61
CA LEU A 397 0.48 -17.19 -33.81
C LEU A 397 0.79 -15.69 -33.76
N LEU A 398 1.78 -15.26 -32.96
CA LEU A 398 2.11 -13.84 -32.81
C LEU A 398 2.45 -13.13 -34.13
N PRO A 399 3.30 -13.67 -35.04
CA PRO A 399 3.51 -13.08 -36.37
C PRO A 399 2.22 -12.94 -37.17
N LEU A 400 1.39 -13.98 -37.19
CA LEU A 400 0.14 -14.01 -37.96
C LEU A 400 -0.86 -12.95 -37.47
N LEU A 401 -0.94 -12.73 -36.15
CA LEU A 401 -1.73 -11.65 -35.56
C LEU A 401 -1.24 -10.27 -36.01
N ILE A 402 0.08 -10.02 -36.00
CA ILE A 402 0.64 -8.72 -36.44
C ILE A 402 0.49 -8.53 -37.95
N GLU A 403 0.62 -9.59 -38.75
CA GLU A 403 0.36 -9.57 -40.20
C GLU A 403 -1.12 -9.30 -40.54
N ASP A 404 -2.05 -9.81 -39.73
CA ASP A 404 -3.49 -9.48 -39.81
C ASP A 404 -3.81 -8.04 -39.38
N GLY A 405 -2.89 -7.36 -38.67
CA GLY A 405 -3.05 -5.99 -38.18
C GLY A 405 -3.45 -5.86 -36.70
N ALA A 406 -3.14 -6.85 -35.86
CA ALA A 406 -3.22 -6.69 -34.40
C ALA A 406 -2.25 -5.60 -33.93
N ASP A 407 -2.71 -4.75 -33.01
CA ASP A 407 -1.87 -3.79 -32.31
C ASP A 407 -1.06 -4.50 -31.22
N VAL A 408 0.28 -4.54 -31.41
CA VAL A 408 1.23 -5.17 -30.48
C VAL A 408 1.30 -4.43 -29.13
N ASP A 409 0.98 -3.14 -29.13
CA ASP A 409 1.06 -2.24 -27.99
C ASP A 409 -0.32 -1.95 -27.36
N ALA A 410 -1.36 -2.64 -27.83
CA ALA A 410 -2.69 -2.54 -27.25
C ALA A 410 -2.67 -2.88 -25.74
N THR A 411 -3.37 -2.08 -24.94
CA THR A 411 -3.50 -2.27 -23.49
C THR A 411 -4.84 -2.90 -23.11
N VAL A 412 -4.86 -3.78 -22.10
CA VAL A 412 -6.07 -4.36 -21.51
C VAL A 412 -6.84 -3.30 -20.70
N THR A 413 -8.16 -3.22 -20.85
CA THR A 413 -8.95 -2.14 -20.23
C THR A 413 -9.03 -2.24 -18.69
N THR A 414 -8.91 -3.43 -18.09
CA THR A 414 -8.90 -3.61 -16.63
C THR A 414 -7.60 -3.12 -15.97
N SER A 415 -6.45 -3.69 -16.34
CA SER A 415 -5.14 -3.41 -15.70
C SER A 415 -4.25 -2.41 -16.43
N GLY A 416 -4.50 -2.14 -17.72
CA GLY A 416 -3.60 -1.37 -18.58
C GLY A 416 -2.40 -2.16 -19.11
N ASP A 417 -2.26 -3.45 -18.80
CA ASP A 417 -1.17 -4.30 -19.28
C ASP A 417 -1.21 -4.43 -20.81
N THR A 418 -0.04 -4.45 -21.45
CA THR A 418 0.10 -4.91 -22.85
C THR A 418 0.43 -6.40 -22.91
N ALA A 419 0.40 -6.98 -24.12
CA ALA A 419 0.92 -8.34 -24.36
C ALA A 419 2.33 -8.57 -23.77
N LEU A 420 3.20 -7.55 -23.82
CA LEU A 420 4.56 -7.60 -23.28
C LEU A 420 4.58 -7.65 -21.74
N HIS A 421 3.65 -6.97 -21.07
CA HIS A 421 3.46 -7.08 -19.61
C HIS A 421 2.96 -8.48 -19.23
N MET A 422 1.96 -9.01 -19.94
CA MET A 422 1.38 -10.33 -19.65
C MET A 422 2.38 -11.48 -19.88
N ALA A 423 3.17 -11.44 -20.96
CA ALA A 423 4.23 -12.41 -21.20
C ALA A 423 5.34 -12.34 -20.12
N THR A 424 5.67 -11.12 -19.67
CA THR A 424 6.66 -10.91 -18.61
C THR A 424 6.18 -11.40 -17.25
N SER A 425 4.94 -11.09 -16.86
CA SER A 425 4.31 -11.55 -15.60
C SER A 425 4.17 -13.08 -15.53
N ARG A 426 4.17 -13.77 -16.68
CA ARG A 426 4.17 -15.24 -16.78
C ARG A 426 5.57 -15.88 -16.87
N GLY A 427 6.64 -15.10 -16.93
CA GLY A 427 8.01 -15.62 -17.07
C GLY A 427 8.36 -16.16 -18.47
N MET A 428 7.58 -15.80 -19.49
CA MET A 428 7.65 -16.41 -20.84
C MET A 428 8.76 -15.80 -21.70
N VAL A 429 10.02 -16.08 -21.35
CA VAL A 429 11.24 -15.50 -21.97
C VAL A 429 11.19 -15.50 -23.51
N ASN A 430 10.82 -16.63 -24.12
CA ASN A 430 10.81 -16.79 -25.58
C ASN A 430 9.75 -15.89 -26.24
N VAL A 431 8.58 -15.77 -25.60
CA VAL A 431 7.48 -14.91 -26.05
C VAL A 431 7.83 -13.44 -25.88
N VAL A 432 8.48 -13.05 -24.77
CA VAL A 432 8.99 -11.68 -24.57
C VAL A 432 9.99 -11.30 -25.66
N ARG A 433 10.98 -12.17 -25.95
CA ARG A 433 11.92 -11.97 -27.06
C ARG A 433 11.18 -11.79 -28.39
N LYS A 434 10.20 -12.66 -28.68
CA LYS A 434 9.42 -12.62 -29.93
C LYS A 434 8.56 -11.35 -30.07
N LEU A 435 7.94 -10.87 -28.99
CA LEU A 435 7.19 -9.60 -28.97
C LEU A 435 8.12 -8.39 -29.23
N LEU A 436 9.31 -8.39 -28.64
CA LEU A 436 10.32 -7.34 -28.87
C LEU A 436 10.86 -7.37 -30.31
N ASP A 437 10.99 -8.53 -30.94
CA ASP A 437 11.35 -8.66 -32.36
C ASP A 437 10.22 -8.16 -33.28
N LEU A 438 8.96 -8.40 -32.91
CA LEU A 438 7.76 -7.90 -33.61
C LEU A 438 7.50 -6.39 -33.37
N GLY A 439 8.37 -5.71 -32.62
CA GLY A 439 8.39 -4.25 -32.52
C GLY A 439 7.85 -3.67 -31.21
N ALA A 440 7.32 -4.50 -30.30
CA ALA A 440 6.67 -4.07 -29.06
C ALA A 440 7.44 -3.00 -28.29
N ASN A 441 6.69 -2.08 -27.68
CA ASN A 441 7.22 -0.98 -26.90
C ASN A 441 7.42 -1.39 -25.43
N GLU A 442 8.68 -1.45 -25.02
CA GLU A 442 9.11 -1.80 -23.67
C GLU A 442 8.96 -0.67 -22.65
N SER A 443 8.50 0.52 -23.08
CA SER A 443 8.33 1.72 -22.26
C SER A 443 6.87 2.18 -22.10
N ILE A 444 5.92 1.30 -22.36
CA ILE A 444 4.51 1.53 -21.97
C ILE A 444 4.37 1.18 -20.49
N GLU A 445 3.69 2.02 -19.73
CA GLU A 445 3.32 1.77 -18.34
C GLU A 445 1.88 1.26 -18.25
N ASN A 446 1.63 0.25 -17.41
CA ASN A 446 0.28 -0.18 -17.05
C ASN A 446 -0.34 0.77 -15.99
N LYS A 447 -1.58 0.51 -15.53
CA LYS A 447 -2.26 1.38 -14.54
C LYS A 447 -1.59 1.39 -13.15
N LEU A 448 -0.65 0.50 -12.87
CA LEU A 448 0.15 0.50 -11.65
C LEU A 448 1.41 1.38 -11.78
N VAL A 449 1.57 2.08 -12.92
CA VAL A 449 2.77 2.88 -13.26
C VAL A 449 4.03 2.00 -13.28
N LYS A 450 3.88 0.80 -13.87
CA LYS A 450 4.96 -0.18 -14.06
C LYS A 450 5.14 -0.46 -15.54
N MET A 451 6.38 -0.46 -16.01
CA MET A 451 6.76 -0.98 -17.32
C MET A 451 6.90 -2.50 -17.27
N PRO A 452 7.02 -3.21 -18.41
CA PRO A 452 7.38 -4.63 -18.43
C PRO A 452 8.69 -4.92 -17.69
N TYR A 453 9.65 -3.98 -17.69
CA TYR A 453 10.89 -4.14 -16.94
C TYR A 453 10.62 -4.24 -15.43
N ASP A 454 9.79 -3.35 -14.87
CA ASP A 454 9.50 -3.35 -13.43
C ASP A 454 8.72 -4.61 -13.04
N VAL A 455 7.78 -5.05 -13.89
CA VAL A 455 7.06 -6.33 -13.73
C VAL A 455 8.01 -7.54 -13.77
N SER A 456 9.13 -7.48 -14.50
CA SER A 456 10.14 -8.55 -14.45
C SER A 456 10.93 -8.57 -13.14
N ILE A 457 11.18 -7.39 -12.54
CA ILE A 457 11.85 -7.27 -11.24
C ILE A 457 10.92 -7.72 -10.10
N ASP A 458 9.65 -7.29 -10.11
CA ASP A 458 8.64 -7.68 -9.10
C ASP A 458 8.49 -9.20 -8.95
N ASN A 459 8.52 -9.91 -10.08
CA ASN A 459 8.33 -11.36 -10.14
C ASN A 459 9.65 -12.16 -10.11
N GLY A 460 10.81 -11.49 -10.02
CA GLY A 460 12.13 -12.15 -9.96
C GLY A 460 12.59 -12.82 -11.26
N PHE A 461 12.13 -12.35 -12.42
CA PHE A 461 12.51 -12.91 -13.73
C PHE A 461 13.77 -12.22 -14.30
N ASP A 462 14.92 -12.49 -13.68
CA ASP A 462 16.22 -11.86 -14.01
C ASP A 462 16.60 -11.90 -15.50
N GLU A 463 16.34 -13.02 -16.21
CA GLU A 463 16.65 -13.10 -17.64
C GLU A 463 15.78 -12.14 -18.47
N ILE A 464 14.50 -11.97 -18.10
CA ILE A 464 13.59 -11.03 -18.76
C ILE A 464 14.01 -9.59 -18.47
N ALA A 465 14.40 -9.32 -17.21
CA ALA A 465 14.95 -8.03 -16.81
C ALA A 465 16.20 -7.67 -17.62
N GLU A 466 17.14 -8.61 -17.83
CA GLU A 466 18.32 -8.39 -18.66
C GLU A 466 17.96 -8.14 -20.14
N VAL A 467 17.04 -8.91 -20.72
CA VAL A 467 16.58 -8.75 -22.11
C VAL A 467 16.00 -7.35 -22.33
N LEU A 468 15.06 -6.92 -21.47
CA LEU A 468 14.40 -5.62 -21.56
C LEU A 468 15.41 -4.47 -21.36
N LYS A 469 16.25 -4.56 -20.32
CA LYS A 469 17.28 -3.56 -19.99
C LYS A 469 18.28 -3.36 -21.12
N ASN A 470 18.75 -4.44 -21.74
CA ASN A 470 19.67 -4.36 -22.88
C ASN A 470 19.02 -3.67 -24.09
N ARG A 471 17.75 -4.00 -24.40
CA ARG A 471 16.99 -3.40 -25.53
C ARG A 471 16.69 -1.92 -25.28
N MET A 472 16.31 -1.53 -24.05
CA MET A 472 16.17 -0.13 -23.61
C MET A 472 17.48 0.67 -23.77
N VAL A 473 18.61 0.14 -23.29
CA VAL A 473 19.92 0.83 -23.38
C VAL A 473 20.35 1.03 -24.85
N VAL A 474 20.05 0.08 -25.73
CA VAL A 474 20.30 0.20 -27.17
C VAL A 474 19.38 1.24 -27.81
N ARG A 475 18.06 1.21 -27.56
CA ARG A 475 17.12 2.25 -28.05
C ARG A 475 17.52 3.65 -27.57
N GLY A 476 17.88 3.81 -26.29
CA GLY A 476 18.34 5.09 -25.73
C GLY A 476 19.63 5.62 -26.35
N LYS A 477 20.59 4.75 -26.71
CA LYS A 477 21.78 5.10 -27.48
C LYS A 477 21.42 5.51 -28.92
N TRP A 478 20.52 4.77 -29.58
CA TRP A 478 20.09 5.03 -30.95
C TRP A 478 19.25 6.32 -31.10
N GLN A 479 18.39 6.64 -30.13
CA GLN A 479 17.70 7.93 -30.06
C GLN A 479 18.67 9.10 -29.89
N LYS A 480 19.70 8.96 -29.03
CA LYS A 480 20.75 9.98 -28.88
C LYS A 480 21.59 10.14 -30.16
N ALA A 481 21.86 9.05 -30.87
CA ALA A 481 22.56 9.07 -32.15
C ALA A 481 21.71 9.70 -33.28
N THR A 482 20.44 9.33 -33.42
CA THR A 482 19.54 9.90 -34.44
C THR A 482 19.18 11.36 -34.17
N LYS A 483 19.10 11.79 -32.90
CA LYS A 483 18.96 13.21 -32.54
C LYS A 483 20.21 14.02 -32.91
N LYS A 484 21.41 13.47 -32.75
CA LYS A 484 22.65 14.07 -33.30
C LYS A 484 22.61 14.10 -34.84
N ALA A 485 22.25 13.00 -35.49
CA ALA A 485 22.21 12.91 -36.95
C ALA A 485 21.24 13.92 -37.58
N LYS A 486 20.02 14.08 -37.03
CA LYS A 486 19.06 15.10 -37.49
C LYS A 486 19.61 16.53 -37.37
N ASN A 487 20.39 16.82 -36.33
CA ASN A 487 21.07 18.12 -36.16
C ASN A 487 22.27 18.31 -37.13
N CYS A 488 22.73 17.27 -37.84
CA CYS A 488 23.81 17.34 -38.82
C CYS A 488 23.33 17.44 -40.28
N VAL A 489 22.01 17.50 -40.53
CA VAL A 489 21.42 17.61 -41.89
C VAL A 489 21.02 19.06 -42.22
N ILE A 490 21.59 20.04 -41.50
CA ILE A 490 21.40 21.48 -41.75
C ILE A 490 22.75 22.20 -41.74
N LEU A 491 23.66 21.75 -42.61
CA LEU A 491 24.87 22.42 -43.10
C LEU A 491 25.10 22.02 -44.56
#